data_AF-A0A434A6S8-F1
#
_entry.id   AF-A0A434A6S8-F1
#
_cell.length_a   1.000
_cell.length_b   1.000
_cell.length_c   1.000
_cell.angle_alpha   90.00
_cell.angle_beta   90.00
_cell.angle_gamma   90.00
#
_symmetry.space_group_name_H-M   'P 1'
#
loop_
_entity.id
_entity.type
_entity.pdbx_description
1 polymer ?
#
loop_
_entity_poly.entity_id
_entity_poly.type
_entity_poly.pdbx_seq_one_letter_code
_entity_poly.pdbx_strand_id
1 'polypeptide(L)'
;MYNVKLARFFKAKGLKQKEVGLIMGFSEAMVGRYLNRTAKMSPEFLMSLSRNFPEVDLNDLFAADNGDPNTLNEPHEKYHTTVLSDIGEIEARLQIIKKKLSQSKD
;
A
#
# COMPACT_ATOMS: atom_id res chain seq x y z
N MET A 1 -13.79 -5.01 7.87
CA MET A 1 -12.92 -6.18 8.19
C MET A 1 -11.76 -6.23 7.19
N TYR A 2 -10.52 -6.41 7.67
CA TYR A 2 -9.30 -6.33 6.83
C TYR A 2 -9.32 -7.18 5.56
N ASN A 3 -9.78 -8.43 5.62
CA ASN A 3 -9.70 -9.37 4.50
C ASN A 3 -10.64 -8.98 3.36
N VAL A 4 -11.80 -8.39 3.71
CA VAL A 4 -12.76 -7.86 2.74
C VAL A 4 -12.21 -6.59 2.09
N LYS A 5 -11.61 -5.69 2.88
CA LYS A 5 -10.93 -4.48 2.37
C LYS A 5 -9.81 -4.86 1.41
N LEU A 6 -8.97 -5.81 1.79
CA LEU A 6 -7.84 -6.29 0.98
C LEU A 6 -8.28 -7.01 -0.31
N ALA A 7 -9.30 -7.87 -0.22
CA ALA A 7 -9.85 -8.55 -1.40
C ALA A 7 -10.47 -7.55 -2.39
N ARG A 8 -11.18 -6.52 -1.88
CA ARG A 8 -11.72 -5.43 -2.71
C ARG A 8 -10.60 -4.65 -3.39
N PHE A 9 -9.54 -4.32 -2.65
CA PHE A 9 -8.38 -3.61 -3.18
C PHE A 9 -7.73 -4.37 -4.33
N PHE A 10 -7.40 -5.65 -4.15
CA PHE A 10 -6.79 -6.45 -5.22
C PHE A 10 -7.71 -6.62 -6.42
N LYS A 11 -9.03 -6.80 -6.18
CA LYS A 11 -10.03 -6.87 -7.26
C LYS A 11 -10.12 -5.56 -8.05
N ALA A 12 -10.06 -4.41 -7.39
CA ALA A 12 -10.08 -3.10 -8.05
C ALA A 12 -8.85 -2.88 -8.93
N LYS A 13 -7.69 -3.44 -8.54
CA LYS A 13 -6.48 -3.48 -9.37
C LYS A 13 -6.48 -4.56 -10.46
N GLY A 14 -7.53 -5.38 -10.55
CA GLY A 14 -7.60 -6.49 -11.52
C GLY A 14 -6.68 -7.66 -11.19
N LEU A 15 -6.14 -7.72 -9.98
CA LEU A 15 -5.17 -8.74 -9.58
C LEU A 15 -5.85 -10.00 -9.04
N LYS A 16 -5.43 -11.16 -9.56
CA LYS A 16 -5.78 -12.48 -9.05
C LYS A 16 -4.83 -12.88 -7.92
N GLN A 17 -5.26 -13.83 -7.08
CA GLN A 17 -4.44 -14.32 -5.95
C GLN A 17 -3.06 -14.83 -6.39
N LYS A 18 -2.99 -15.50 -7.54
CA LYS A 18 -1.73 -15.92 -8.17
C LYS A 18 -0.78 -14.75 -8.44
N GLU A 19 -1.28 -13.65 -8.99
CA GLU A 19 -0.48 -12.46 -9.34
C GLU A 19 -0.02 -11.72 -8.08
N VAL A 20 -0.92 -11.57 -7.10
CA VAL A 20 -0.57 -11.03 -5.78
C VAL A 20 0.55 -11.86 -5.14
N GLY A 21 0.44 -13.19 -5.19
CA GLY A 21 1.47 -14.10 -4.70
C GLY A 21 2.82 -13.89 -5.38
N LEU A 22 2.85 -13.80 -6.71
CA LEU A 22 4.06 -13.54 -7.48
C LEU A 22 4.71 -12.19 -7.13
N ILE A 23 3.91 -11.13 -6.98
CA ILE A 23 4.39 -9.79 -6.62
C ILE A 23 4.97 -9.79 -5.20
N MET A 24 4.27 -10.40 -4.26
CA MET A 24 4.61 -10.32 -2.83
C MET A 24 5.60 -11.40 -2.37
N GLY A 25 5.91 -12.39 -3.21
CA GLY A 25 6.77 -13.52 -2.86
C GLY A 25 6.09 -14.62 -2.04
N PHE A 26 4.77 -14.81 -2.21
CA PHE A 26 3.98 -15.81 -1.49
C PHE A 26 3.26 -16.77 -2.44
N SER A 27 2.91 -17.96 -1.96
CA SER A 27 2.09 -18.88 -2.76
C SER A 27 0.65 -18.38 -2.89
N GLU A 28 0.01 -18.68 -4.02
CA GLU A 28 -1.40 -18.37 -4.25
C GLU A 28 -2.30 -18.89 -3.11
N ALA A 29 -2.03 -20.11 -2.64
CA ALA A 29 -2.74 -20.70 -1.52
C ALA A 29 -2.60 -19.87 -0.23
N MET A 30 -1.41 -19.34 0.07
CA MET A 30 -1.18 -18.52 1.27
C MET A 30 -1.94 -17.19 1.19
N VAL A 31 -1.91 -16.53 0.02
CA VAL A 31 -2.72 -15.34 -0.24
C VAL A 31 -4.20 -15.64 -0.03
N GLY A 32 -4.70 -16.74 -0.60
CA GLY A 32 -6.08 -17.17 -0.42
C GLY A 32 -6.46 -17.40 1.04
N ARG A 33 -5.57 -18.00 1.85
CA ARG A 33 -5.81 -18.20 3.29
C ARG A 33 -5.98 -16.89 4.05
N TYR A 34 -5.22 -15.84 3.70
CA TYR A 34 -5.36 -14.53 4.33
C TYR A 34 -6.64 -13.80 3.90
N LEU A 35 -6.99 -13.87 2.62
CA LEU A 35 -8.23 -13.24 2.12
C LEU A 35 -9.50 -13.94 2.64
N ASN A 36 -9.41 -15.25 2.92
CA ASN A 36 -10.51 -16.04 3.47
C ASN A 36 -10.48 -16.17 5.01
N ARG A 37 -9.56 -15.50 5.71
CA ARG A 37 -9.36 -15.59 7.18
C ARG A 37 -9.11 -17.01 7.73
N THR A 38 -8.67 -17.94 6.90
CA THR A 38 -8.29 -19.29 7.36
C THR A 38 -6.87 -19.34 7.93
N ALA A 39 -6.14 -18.23 7.85
CA ALA A 39 -4.90 -17.98 8.57
C ALA A 39 -4.79 -16.50 8.97
N LYS A 40 -4.07 -16.22 10.07
CA LYS A 40 -3.68 -14.84 10.42
C LYS A 40 -2.53 -14.39 9.51
N MET A 41 -2.58 -13.15 9.04
CA MET A 41 -1.46 -12.56 8.28
C MET A 41 -0.20 -12.52 9.12
N SER A 42 0.92 -12.94 8.52
CA SER A 42 2.23 -12.84 9.17
C SER A 42 2.79 -11.42 9.03
N PRO A 43 3.72 -11.00 9.93
CA PRO A 43 4.41 -9.72 9.80
C PRO A 43 5.10 -9.55 8.45
N GLU A 44 5.69 -10.63 7.90
CA GLU A 44 6.38 -10.62 6.61
C GLU A 44 5.41 -10.31 5.46
N PHE A 45 4.18 -10.83 5.54
CA PHE A 45 3.14 -10.51 4.57
C PHE A 45 2.76 -9.03 4.63
N LEU A 46 2.63 -8.45 5.83
CA LEU A 46 2.33 -7.02 6.00
C LEU A 46 3.46 -6.12 5.51
N MET A 47 4.71 -6.49 5.78
CA MET A 47 5.87 -5.77 5.25
C MET A 47 5.92 -5.82 3.72
N SER A 48 5.67 -7.00 3.14
CA SER A 48 5.62 -7.16 1.67
C SER A 48 4.44 -6.39 1.06
N LEU A 49 3.30 -6.34 1.76
CA LEU A 49 2.12 -5.57 1.35
C LEU A 49 2.45 -4.08 1.30
N SER A 50 3.01 -3.52 2.38
CA SER A 50 3.41 -2.11 2.44
C SER A 50 4.47 -1.73 1.40
N ARG A 51 5.40 -2.66 1.09
CA ARG A 51 6.44 -2.43 0.09
C ARG A 51 5.91 -2.42 -1.35
N ASN A 52 5.05 -3.38 -1.69
CA ASN A 52 4.58 -3.58 -3.07
C ASN A 52 3.27 -2.84 -3.38
N PHE A 53 2.51 -2.48 -2.35
CA PHE A 53 1.23 -1.77 -2.45
C PHE A 53 1.20 -0.62 -1.42
N PRO A 54 2.08 0.39 -1.58
CA PRO A 54 2.20 1.50 -0.62
C PRO A 54 0.93 2.35 -0.47
N GLU A 55 0.00 2.28 -1.43
CA GLU A 55 -1.32 2.88 -1.36
C GLU A 55 -2.29 2.20 -0.37
N VAL A 56 -1.94 1.01 0.13
CA VAL A 56 -2.72 0.34 1.19
C VAL A 56 -2.29 0.91 2.53
N ASP A 57 -3.13 1.75 3.11
CA ASP A 57 -2.96 2.19 4.49
C ASP A 57 -3.31 1.03 5.44
N LEU A 58 -2.32 0.56 6.21
CA LEU A 58 -2.51 -0.51 7.19
C LEU A 58 -3.42 -0.07 8.33
N ASN A 59 -3.45 1.22 8.69
CA ASN A 59 -4.34 1.72 9.72
C ASN A 59 -5.79 1.60 9.27
N ASP A 60 -6.13 2.07 8.06
CA ASP A 60 -7.46 1.84 7.50
C ASP A 60 -7.75 0.34 7.32
N LEU A 61 -6.77 -0.44 6.84
CA LEU A 61 -6.96 -1.87 6.62
C LEU A 61 -7.45 -2.59 7.88
N PHE A 62 -6.92 -2.23 9.05
CA PHE A 62 -7.26 -2.83 10.34
C PHE A 62 -8.28 -2.03 11.17
N ALA A 63 -8.66 -0.83 10.74
CA ALA A 63 -9.69 -0.05 11.41
C ALA A 63 -10.99 -0.84 11.53
N ALA A 64 -11.61 -0.78 12.71
CA ALA A 64 -12.92 -1.37 12.95
C ALA A 64 -13.97 -0.63 12.10
N ASP A 65 -14.82 -1.38 11.39
CA ASP A 65 -15.87 -0.77 10.56
C ASP A 65 -16.90 0.00 11.41
N ASN A 66 -17.02 -0.36 12.69
CA ASN A 66 -17.75 0.36 13.71
C ASN A 66 -16.70 0.97 14.63
N GLY A 67 -16.45 2.28 14.52
CA GLY A 67 -15.39 2.97 15.24
C GLY A 67 -15.29 2.47 16.68
N ASP A 68 -14.13 1.92 17.04
CA ASP A 68 -13.87 1.56 18.42
C ASP A 68 -13.96 2.88 19.22
N PRO A 69 -14.74 2.94 20.31
CA PRO A 69 -14.87 4.16 21.11
C PRO A 69 -13.53 4.63 21.70
N ASN A 70 -12.49 3.79 21.66
CA ASN A 70 -11.11 4.15 22.02
C ASN A 70 -10.26 4.62 20.84
N THR A 71 -10.78 4.67 19.61
CA THR A 71 -10.08 5.26 18.46
C THR A 71 -10.26 6.77 18.49
N LEU A 72 -9.16 7.50 18.57
CA LEU A 72 -9.15 8.93 18.31
C LEU A 72 -9.33 9.12 16.79
N ASN A 73 -10.55 9.48 16.37
CA ASN A 73 -10.85 9.86 14.98
C ASN A 73 -10.28 11.25 14.66
N GLU A 74 -8.99 11.43 14.86
CA GLU A 74 -8.30 12.66 14.47
C GLU A 74 -8.38 12.82 12.94
N PRO A 75 -8.48 14.06 12.43
CA PRO A 75 -8.30 14.30 11.00
C PRO A 75 -6.99 13.65 10.57
N HIS A 76 -6.98 12.95 9.43
CA HIS A 76 -5.75 12.41 8.84
C HIS A 76 -4.75 13.55 8.61
N GLU A 77 -3.95 13.89 9.61
CA GLU A 77 -2.69 14.54 9.39
C GLU A 77 -1.85 13.54 8.61
N LYS A 78 -1.25 13.99 7.51
CA LYS A 78 -0.31 13.17 6.73
C LYS A 78 0.91 12.92 7.62
N TYR A 79 0.85 11.90 8.47
CA TYR A 79 1.98 11.48 9.27
C TYR A 79 3.07 10.96 8.35
N HIS A 80 4.02 11.84 8.11
CA HIS A 80 5.34 11.64 7.51
C HIS A 80 5.38 11.00 6.12
N THR A 81 5.77 11.83 5.15
CA THR A 81 6.61 11.34 4.06
C THR A 81 7.79 10.58 4.66
N THR A 82 7.98 9.33 4.24
CA THR A 82 9.22 8.63 4.51
C THR A 82 10.37 9.37 3.82
N VAL A 83 11.59 9.26 4.35
CA VAL A 83 12.79 9.78 3.65
C VAL A 83 12.86 9.29 2.20
N LEU A 84 12.38 8.06 1.93
CA LEU A 84 12.30 7.51 0.57
C LEU A 84 11.29 8.24 -0.33
N SER A 85 10.12 8.62 0.20
CA SER A 85 9.16 9.42 -0.57
C SER A 85 9.66 10.84 -0.81
N ASP A 86 10.39 11.43 0.14
CA ASP A 86 11.02 12.74 -0.04
C ASP A 86 12.10 12.67 -1.14
N ILE A 87 12.93 11.62 -1.13
CA ILE A 87 13.92 11.36 -2.17
C ILE A 87 13.24 11.23 -3.54
N GLY A 88 12.16 10.45 -3.63
CA GLY A 88 11.40 10.28 -4.87
C GLY A 88 10.81 11.60 -5.39
N GLU A 89 10.29 12.46 -4.50
CA GLU A 89 9.78 13.77 -4.90
C GLU A 89 10.91 14.71 -5.38
N ILE A 90 12.06 14.70 -4.71
CA ILE A 90 13.25 15.47 -5.13
C ILE A 90 13.70 15.05 -6.52
N GLU A 91 13.80 13.74 -6.78
CA GLU A 91 14.21 13.21 -8.09
C GLU A 91 13.23 13.62 -9.20
N ALA A 92 11.93 13.51 -8.95
CA ALA A 92 10.90 13.93 -9.89
C ALA A 92 11.00 15.42 -10.23
N ARG A 93 11.21 16.28 -9.24
CA ARG A 93 11.41 17.73 -9.44
C ARG A 93 12.69 18.03 -10.22
N LEU A 94 13.79 17.33 -9.93
CA LEU A 94 15.05 17.47 -10.68
C LEU A 94 14.89 17.10 -12.16
N GLN A 95 14.13 16.06 -12.48
CA GLN A 95 13.86 15.67 -13.88
C GLN A 95 13.07 16.74 -14.63
N ILE A 96 12.07 17.35 -13.98
CA ILE A 96 11.30 18.44 -14.57
C ILE A 96 12.20 19.64 -14.85
N ILE A 97 13.07 20.03 -13.91
CA ILE A 97 14.01 21.15 -14.09
C ILE A 97 14.98 20.87 -15.23
N LYS A 98 15.57 19.67 -15.27
CA LYS A 98 16.46 19.26 -16.38
C LYS A 98 15.76 19.37 -17.73
N LYS A 99 14.53 18.85 -17.84
CA LYS A 99 13.73 18.95 -19.06
C LYS A 99 13.49 20.40 -19.49
N LYS A 100 13.12 21.27 -18.54
CA LYS A 100 12.90 22.71 -18.82
C LYS A 100 14.18 23.41 -19.28
N LEU A 101 15.33 23.11 -18.65
CA LEU A 101 16.62 23.67 -19.04
C LEU A 101 17.09 23.18 -20.41
N SER A 102 16.81 21.92 -20.76
CA SER A 102 17.10 21.38 -22.10
C SER A 102 16.21 21.99 -23.18
N GLN A 103 14.97 22.37 -22.86
CA GLN A 103 14.04 23.04 -23.79
C GLN A 103 14.28 24.55 -23.92
N SER A 104 15.03 25.15 -22.99
CA SER A 104 15.35 26.58 -22.98
C SER A 104 16.71 26.91 -23.62
N LYS A 105 17.34 25.94 -24.29
CA LYS A 105 18.64 26.07 -24.96
C LYS A 105 18.55 26.22 -26.49
N ASP A 106 17.35 26.28 -27.04
CA ASP A 106 17.05 26.74 -28.40
C ASP A 106 16.46 28.17 -28.33
#